data_AF-A0A7W4GJ17-F1
#
_entry.id   AF-A0A7W4GJ17-F1
#
_cell.length_a   1.000
_cell.length_b   1.000
_cell.length_c   1.000
_cell.angle_alpha   90.00
_cell.angle_beta   90.00
_cell.angle_gamma   90.00
#
_symmetry.space_group_name_H-M   'P 1'
#
loop_
_entity.id
_entity.type
_entity.pdbx_description
1 polymer ?
#
loop_
_entity_poly.entity_id
_entity_poly.type
_entity_poly.pdbx_seq_one_letter_code
_entity_poly.pdbx_strand_id
1 'polypeptide(L)'
;MKLNIIDEVELYKQCSKFIHELPDYLKSSSNSISSTVFFIPLDCAYSRGELLLHLEMLEQGLMDEKTIDSIAGKNVLDLYSRHNASKQTRAQISKLANYIRLVLVKLASNGVLTLNALFKVSIHSQKQFDTVIIYDDVYPESVLQALILSTDARVKSHSDQLPVRLLDAANTELAYKTRVAAYQTLARACLTQGVRKLSDFKFEHWADFYSDYRSTPELPAITISSIISVIAKYNNDPEIENQFKNFTTSHRTNPKEDNSHTESVYLSGDRALAKKLLGKINYNRNHTQYSHSEYVRYSKNDSTKILSYPYWNSDGIVLADFISSNINQNQDHKTVWKLAQIDFLERKVESSTKKVSQNRLAVFNIYLFSYLPSFFSKFGSEHIKYPNLPKDFISAIFVQRSSIFDYQSGIASDAVYPVPLEEFVFSFDLTRRKITTDNDNGIKDVMREISLFFEHLVAINVGNPDSDFFVPTNPIKLSVQKTKGKKYLKTRKQVMSINYWSG
;
A
#
# COMPACT_ATOMS: atom_id res chain seq x y z
N MET A 1 28.65 -14.38 0.66
CA MET A 1 29.40 -14.72 1.89
C MET A 1 30.50 -13.70 2.16
N LYS A 2 30.83 -13.41 3.43
CA LYS A 2 32.11 -12.78 3.80
C LYS A 2 32.79 -13.64 4.87
N LEU A 3 34.07 -13.96 4.69
CA LEU A 3 34.88 -14.68 5.68
C LEU A 3 35.48 -13.72 6.70
N ASN A 4 35.52 -14.15 7.96
CA ASN A 4 36.27 -13.46 9.01
C ASN A 4 37.65 -14.10 9.24
N ILE A 5 37.86 -15.33 8.77
CA ILE A 5 39.14 -16.07 8.82
C ILE A 5 39.71 -16.17 7.41
N ILE A 6 40.99 -15.82 7.25
CA ILE A 6 41.67 -15.78 5.93
C ILE A 6 42.50 -17.06 5.68
N ASP A 7 42.87 -17.82 6.73
CA ASP A 7 43.66 -19.05 6.60
C ASP A 7 42.79 -20.27 6.28
N GLU A 8 43.07 -20.90 5.13
CA GLU A 8 42.35 -22.08 4.63
C GLU A 8 42.58 -23.32 5.50
N VAL A 9 43.75 -23.45 6.13
CA VAL A 9 44.04 -24.57 7.04
C VAL A 9 43.17 -24.49 8.29
N GLU A 10 43.05 -23.30 8.87
CA GLU A 10 42.19 -23.06 10.02
C GLU A 10 40.71 -23.21 9.65
N LEU A 11 40.29 -22.70 8.49
CA LEU A 11 38.93 -22.90 7.99
C LEU A 11 38.57 -24.38 7.83
N TYR A 12 39.48 -25.18 7.27
CA TYR A 12 39.30 -26.63 7.15
C TYR A 12 39.20 -27.32 8.51
N LYS A 13 40.11 -26.99 9.45
CA LYS A 13 40.05 -27.54 10.82
C LYS A 13 38.71 -27.26 11.50
N GLN A 14 38.20 -26.04 11.35
CA GLN A 14 36.91 -25.67 11.92
C GLN A 14 35.75 -26.39 11.23
N CYS A 15 35.74 -26.47 9.90
CA CYS A 15 34.74 -27.24 9.16
C CYS A 15 34.72 -28.70 9.62
N SER A 16 35.88 -29.36 9.65
CA SER A 16 36.03 -30.76 10.06
C SER A 16 35.59 -30.98 11.50
N LYS A 17 36.00 -30.09 12.43
CA LYS A 17 35.54 -30.12 13.82
C LYS A 17 34.01 -30.05 13.89
N PHE A 18 33.38 -29.11 13.19
CA PHE A 18 31.94 -28.95 13.23
C PHE A 18 31.20 -30.11 12.59
N ILE A 19 31.72 -30.69 11.50
CA ILE A 19 31.12 -31.88 10.88
C ILE A 19 31.15 -33.07 11.83
N HIS A 20 32.21 -33.24 12.63
CA HIS A 20 32.26 -34.28 13.66
C HIS A 20 31.26 -34.04 14.80
N GLU A 21 30.93 -32.79 15.10
CA GLU A 21 29.95 -32.39 16.12
C GLU A 21 28.50 -32.43 15.61
N LEU A 22 28.28 -32.51 14.29
CA LEU A 22 26.92 -32.51 13.73
C LEU A 22 26.16 -33.79 14.12
N PRO A 23 24.91 -33.66 14.60
CA PRO A 23 24.07 -34.82 14.86
C PRO A 23 23.75 -35.56 13.55
N ASP A 24 23.63 -36.89 13.61
CA ASP A 24 23.09 -37.66 12.48
C ASP A 24 21.63 -37.23 12.23
N TYR A 25 21.31 -36.85 10.99
CA TYR A 25 19.95 -36.47 10.61
C TYR A 25 19.03 -37.69 10.76
N LEU A 26 17.99 -37.61 11.61
CA LEU A 26 17.01 -38.68 11.83
C LEU A 26 17.66 -40.05 12.10
N LYS A 27 18.53 -40.12 13.11
CA LYS A 27 19.32 -41.31 13.52
C LYS A 27 18.54 -42.64 13.65
N SER A 28 17.21 -42.59 13.74
CA SER A 28 16.29 -43.73 13.87
C SER A 28 15.42 -44.03 12.63
N SER A 29 15.60 -43.32 11.51
CA SER A 29 14.80 -43.52 10.29
C SER A 29 15.61 -44.20 9.18
N SER A 30 14.93 -44.90 8.26
CA SER A 30 15.54 -45.46 7.05
C SER A 30 16.11 -44.39 6.08
N ASN A 31 15.88 -43.11 6.37
CA ASN A 31 16.38 -41.97 5.61
C ASN A 31 17.41 -41.15 6.42
N SER A 32 18.18 -41.82 7.30
CA SER A 32 19.20 -41.12 8.08
C SER A 32 20.31 -40.58 7.18
N ILE A 33 20.78 -39.38 7.47
CA ILE A 33 21.90 -38.75 6.77
C ILE A 33 23.03 -38.59 7.76
N SER A 34 24.14 -39.27 7.49
CA SER A 34 25.32 -39.24 8.33
C SER A 34 26.21 -38.05 7.97
N SER A 35 26.86 -37.45 8.98
CA SER A 35 27.88 -36.41 8.79
C SER A 35 29.04 -36.84 7.89
N THR A 36 29.24 -38.15 7.68
CA THR A 36 30.24 -38.68 6.74
C THR A 36 30.07 -38.22 5.30
N VAL A 37 28.87 -37.76 4.92
CA VAL A 37 28.58 -37.21 3.60
C VAL A 37 29.39 -35.94 3.30
N PHE A 38 29.89 -35.23 4.31
CA PHE A 38 30.64 -33.99 4.10
C PHE A 38 32.14 -34.19 3.84
N PHE A 39 32.76 -35.25 4.38
CA PHE A 39 34.23 -35.35 4.36
C PHE A 39 34.80 -35.42 2.95
N ILE A 40 34.28 -36.29 2.08
CA ILE A 40 34.84 -36.45 0.73
C ILE A 40 34.80 -35.13 -0.08
N PRO A 41 33.64 -34.44 -0.21
CA PRO A 41 33.62 -33.15 -0.92
C PRO A 41 34.52 -32.08 -0.28
N LEU A 42 34.57 -32.02 1.05
CA LEU A 42 35.35 -31.03 1.78
C LEU A 42 36.86 -31.27 1.63
N ASP A 43 37.32 -32.51 1.79
CA ASP A 43 38.73 -32.91 1.66
C ASP A 43 39.24 -32.64 0.24
N CYS A 44 38.39 -32.92 -0.75
CA CYS A 44 38.67 -32.61 -2.16
C CYS A 44 38.79 -31.10 -2.41
N ALA A 45 37.89 -30.29 -1.85
CA ALA A 45 37.96 -28.83 -1.98
C ALA A 45 39.22 -28.27 -1.30
N TYR A 46 39.52 -28.71 -0.08
CA TYR A 46 40.72 -28.31 0.67
C TYR A 46 42.02 -28.70 -0.05
N SER A 47 42.10 -29.93 -0.57
CA SER A 47 43.28 -30.40 -1.30
C SER A 47 43.56 -29.60 -2.59
N ARG A 48 42.54 -28.90 -3.12
CA ARG A 48 42.65 -28.03 -4.31
C ARG A 48 42.88 -26.56 -3.97
N GLY A 49 42.83 -26.17 -2.69
CA GLY A 49 42.83 -24.76 -2.31
C GLY A 49 41.54 -24.02 -2.70
N GLU A 50 40.42 -24.76 -2.79
CA GLU A 50 39.12 -24.25 -3.25
C GLU A 50 38.06 -24.29 -2.14
N LEU A 51 38.47 -24.37 -0.86
CA LEU A 51 37.53 -24.56 0.25
C LEU A 51 36.52 -23.41 0.36
N LEU A 52 36.99 -22.16 0.21
CA LEU A 52 36.12 -20.98 0.21
C LEU A 52 35.09 -21.03 -0.92
N LEU A 53 35.55 -21.27 -2.14
CA LEU A 53 34.68 -21.37 -3.32
C LEU A 53 33.63 -22.47 -3.14
N HIS A 54 34.03 -23.58 -2.52
CA HIS A 54 33.12 -24.67 -2.20
C HIS A 54 32.03 -24.24 -1.20
N LEU A 55 32.38 -23.52 -0.13
CA LEU A 55 31.40 -22.98 0.81
C LEU A 55 30.48 -21.92 0.18
N GLU A 56 31.00 -21.08 -0.71
CA GLU A 56 30.18 -20.11 -1.47
C GLU A 56 29.19 -20.82 -2.39
N MET A 57 29.64 -21.89 -3.06
CA MET A 57 28.78 -22.72 -3.89
C MET A 57 27.66 -23.37 -3.05
N LEU A 58 27.97 -23.85 -1.84
CA LEU A 58 26.95 -24.36 -0.91
C LEU A 58 25.92 -23.28 -0.56
N GLU A 59 26.37 -22.07 -0.21
CA GLU A 59 25.50 -20.95 0.13
C GLU A 59 24.58 -20.60 -1.05
N GLN A 60 25.15 -20.41 -2.24
CA GLN A 60 24.41 -20.02 -3.44
C GLN A 60 23.44 -21.11 -3.91
N GLY A 61 23.87 -22.37 -3.91
CA GLY A 61 23.05 -23.49 -4.35
C GLY A 61 21.89 -23.80 -3.40
N LEU A 62 22.08 -23.57 -2.09
CA LEU A 62 21.14 -23.97 -1.04
C LEU A 62 20.52 -22.78 -0.29
N MET A 63 20.50 -21.60 -0.89
CA MET A 63 19.96 -20.39 -0.26
C MET A 63 18.46 -20.49 0.03
N ASP A 64 17.67 -20.92 -0.97
CA ASP A 64 16.23 -21.13 -0.87
C ASP A 64 15.70 -22.20 -1.84
N GLU A 65 14.38 -22.38 -1.88
CA GLU A 65 13.73 -23.35 -2.76
C GLU A 65 14.00 -23.11 -4.26
N LYS A 66 14.13 -21.84 -4.70
CA LYS A 66 14.43 -21.54 -6.11
C LYS A 66 15.86 -21.91 -6.45
N THR A 67 16.82 -21.65 -5.57
CA THR A 67 18.23 -21.95 -5.84
C THR A 67 18.50 -23.44 -5.89
N ILE A 68 17.76 -24.25 -5.12
CA ILE A 68 17.90 -25.71 -5.18
C ILE A 68 17.54 -26.29 -6.54
N ASP A 69 16.50 -25.75 -7.17
CA ASP A 69 16.08 -26.20 -8.50
C ASP A 69 17.01 -25.69 -9.62
N SER A 70 17.94 -24.78 -9.31
CA SER A 70 18.94 -24.25 -10.25
C SER A 70 20.05 -25.27 -10.56
N ILE A 71 20.85 -24.99 -11.59
CA ILE A 71 22.02 -25.80 -11.94
C ILE A 71 23.01 -25.86 -10.77
N ALA A 72 23.25 -24.72 -10.10
CA ALA A 72 24.14 -24.67 -8.94
C ALA A 72 23.63 -25.53 -7.78
N GLY A 73 22.34 -25.45 -7.47
CA GLY A 73 21.71 -26.28 -6.43
C GLY A 73 21.79 -27.78 -6.73
N LYS A 74 21.53 -28.17 -7.98
CA LYS A 74 21.67 -29.57 -8.42
C LYS A 74 23.11 -30.07 -8.33
N ASN A 75 24.08 -29.26 -8.76
CA ASN A 75 25.50 -29.61 -8.65
C ASN A 75 25.92 -29.83 -7.19
N VAL A 76 25.48 -28.95 -6.28
CA VAL A 76 25.71 -29.13 -4.83
C VAL A 76 25.09 -30.44 -4.34
N LEU A 77 23.84 -30.72 -4.72
CA LEU A 77 23.17 -31.93 -4.26
C LEU A 77 23.82 -33.20 -4.81
N ASP A 78 24.22 -33.20 -6.08
CA ASP A 78 24.93 -34.33 -6.68
C ASP A 78 26.26 -34.60 -5.96
N LEU A 79 27.03 -33.55 -5.62
CA LEU A 79 28.29 -33.67 -4.86
C LEU A 79 28.11 -34.34 -3.49
N TYR A 80 26.98 -34.07 -2.82
CA TYR A 80 26.70 -34.55 -1.47
C TYR A 80 25.72 -35.72 -1.43
N SER A 81 25.30 -36.23 -2.59
CA SER A 81 24.40 -37.38 -2.67
C SER A 81 25.19 -38.64 -2.99
N ARG A 82 24.99 -39.72 -2.21
CA ARG A 82 25.54 -41.05 -2.55
C ARG A 82 24.84 -41.69 -3.77
N HIS A 83 23.72 -41.11 -4.20
CA HIS A 83 22.89 -41.56 -5.33
C HIS A 83 22.52 -40.34 -6.17
N ASN A 84 22.64 -40.40 -7.50
CA ASN A 84 22.24 -39.31 -8.42
C ASN A 84 20.98 -38.60 -7.92
N ALA A 85 21.03 -37.28 -7.76
CA ALA A 85 19.91 -36.49 -7.22
C ALA A 85 18.63 -36.68 -8.06
N SER A 86 18.75 -37.04 -9.34
CA SER A 86 17.65 -37.37 -10.24
C SER A 86 16.78 -38.57 -9.81
N LYS A 87 17.27 -39.43 -8.91
CA LYS A 87 16.51 -40.57 -8.37
C LYS A 87 15.86 -40.29 -7.01
N GLN A 88 16.12 -39.14 -6.41
CA GLN A 88 15.60 -38.79 -5.09
C GLN A 88 14.24 -38.07 -5.19
N THR A 89 13.37 -38.31 -4.21
CA THR A 89 12.14 -37.53 -4.08
C THR A 89 12.45 -36.09 -3.65
N ARG A 90 11.59 -35.13 -3.99
CA ARG A 90 11.73 -33.71 -3.57
C ARG A 90 11.86 -33.55 -2.05
N ALA A 91 11.17 -34.42 -1.29
CA ALA A 91 11.27 -34.44 0.17
C ALA A 91 12.67 -34.89 0.66
N GLN A 92 13.26 -35.91 0.02
CA GLN A 92 14.63 -36.36 0.34
C GLN A 92 15.66 -35.29 -0.01
N ILE A 93 15.53 -34.68 -1.20
CA ILE A 93 16.39 -33.56 -1.63
C ILE A 93 16.33 -32.41 -0.62
N SER A 94 15.13 -32.01 -0.21
CA SER A 94 14.94 -30.93 0.76
C SER A 94 15.57 -31.23 2.13
N LYS A 95 15.52 -32.50 2.56
CA LYS A 95 16.14 -32.95 3.83
C LYS A 95 17.65 -32.91 3.74
N LEU A 96 18.22 -33.49 2.69
CA LEU A 96 19.67 -33.47 2.43
C LEU A 96 20.18 -32.04 2.34
N ALA A 97 19.50 -31.19 1.56
CA ALA A 97 19.85 -29.79 1.41
C ALA A 97 19.79 -29.03 2.75
N ASN A 98 18.76 -29.24 3.59
CA ASN A 98 18.71 -28.62 4.92
C ASN A 98 19.83 -29.12 5.83
N TYR A 99 20.20 -30.41 5.72
CA TYR A 99 21.31 -30.98 6.49
C TYR A 99 22.66 -30.38 6.07
N ILE A 100 22.92 -30.27 4.76
CA ILE A 100 24.15 -29.64 4.22
C ILE A 100 24.32 -28.21 4.74
N ARG A 101 23.21 -27.46 4.80
CA ARG A 101 23.18 -26.07 5.29
C ARG A 101 23.57 -25.94 6.76
N LEU A 102 23.46 -26.99 7.58
CA LEU A 102 23.81 -26.92 9.00
C LEU A 102 25.29 -26.58 9.23
N VAL A 103 26.19 -26.99 8.33
CA VAL A 103 27.61 -26.59 8.40
C VAL A 103 27.75 -25.07 8.26
N LEU A 104 27.07 -24.48 7.26
CA LEU A 104 27.08 -23.02 7.05
C LEU A 104 26.47 -22.28 8.24
N VAL A 105 25.38 -22.79 8.79
CA VAL A 105 24.74 -22.24 10.00
C VAL A 105 25.70 -22.28 11.19
N LYS A 106 26.40 -23.40 11.40
CA LYS A 106 27.34 -23.55 12.52
C LYS A 106 28.55 -22.61 12.37
N LEU A 107 29.12 -22.54 11.17
CA LEU A 107 30.21 -21.61 10.86
C LEU A 107 29.78 -20.15 11.10
N ALA A 108 28.58 -19.77 10.65
CA ALA A 108 28.02 -18.44 10.93
C ALA A 108 27.82 -18.19 12.43
N SER A 109 27.25 -19.15 13.16
CA SER A 109 27.00 -19.04 14.61
C SER A 109 28.26 -18.85 15.45
N ASN A 110 29.41 -19.32 14.94
CA ASN A 110 30.72 -19.19 15.56
C ASN A 110 31.51 -17.98 15.02
N GLY A 111 30.89 -17.13 14.19
CA GLY A 111 31.52 -15.93 13.65
C GLY A 111 32.63 -16.21 12.63
N VAL A 112 32.68 -17.39 12.04
CA VAL A 112 33.68 -17.77 11.03
C VAL A 112 33.40 -17.09 9.69
N LEU A 113 32.12 -17.00 9.36
CA LEU A 113 31.60 -16.38 8.14
C LEU A 113 30.31 -15.62 8.43
N THR A 114 29.95 -14.73 7.52
CA THR A 114 28.62 -14.14 7.43
C THR A 114 27.91 -14.67 6.18
N LEU A 115 26.62 -14.95 6.34
CA LEU A 115 25.78 -15.45 5.27
C LEU A 115 25.05 -14.30 4.57
N ASN A 116 24.66 -14.54 3.32
CA ASN A 116 23.82 -13.63 2.57
C ASN A 116 22.48 -13.41 3.32
N ALA A 117 21.97 -12.19 3.29
CA ALA A 117 20.70 -11.81 3.91
C ALA A 117 19.48 -12.62 3.42
N LEU A 118 19.61 -13.29 2.28
CA LEU A 118 18.63 -14.22 1.73
C LEU A 118 18.73 -15.65 2.26
N PHE A 119 19.74 -15.98 3.05
CA PHE A 119 19.80 -17.28 3.69
C PHE A 119 18.65 -17.42 4.69
N LYS A 120 17.83 -18.46 4.54
CA LYS A 120 16.66 -18.72 5.41
C LYS A 120 17.01 -19.70 6.52
N VAL A 121 16.18 -19.78 7.56
CA VAL A 121 16.27 -20.85 8.58
C VAL A 121 16.24 -22.23 7.92
N SER A 122 15.20 -22.51 7.12
CA SER A 122 15.16 -23.68 6.23
C SER A 122 15.04 -23.23 4.78
N ILE A 123 15.36 -24.12 3.86
CA ILE A 123 15.19 -23.94 2.42
C ILE A 123 13.80 -23.42 2.05
N HIS A 124 12.79 -24.04 2.63
CA HIS A 124 11.39 -23.78 2.31
C HIS A 124 10.87 -22.53 2.97
N SER A 125 11.38 -22.21 4.17
CA SER A 125 10.75 -21.18 4.99
C SER A 125 11.63 -20.68 6.14
N GLN A 126 11.53 -19.37 6.37
CA GLN A 126 12.05 -18.68 7.55
C GLN A 126 11.25 -19.00 8.83
N LYS A 127 10.12 -19.70 8.71
CA LYS A 127 9.16 -19.98 9.80
C LYS A 127 9.31 -21.37 10.44
N GLN A 128 10.21 -22.21 9.91
CA GLN A 128 10.39 -23.61 10.29
C GLN A 128 11.02 -23.73 11.69
N PHE A 129 10.19 -23.49 12.71
CA PHE A 129 10.57 -23.55 14.12
C PHE A 129 10.99 -24.96 14.53
N ASP A 130 10.29 -25.99 14.06
CA ASP A 130 10.61 -27.38 14.38
C ASP A 130 12.02 -27.75 13.91
N THR A 131 12.47 -27.21 12.77
CA THR A 131 13.86 -27.41 12.31
C THR A 131 14.87 -26.80 13.27
N VAL A 132 14.57 -25.62 13.82
CA VAL A 132 15.47 -24.96 14.80
C VAL A 132 15.48 -25.73 16.12
N ILE A 133 14.34 -26.27 16.57
CA ILE A 133 14.26 -27.09 17.78
C ILE A 133 15.01 -28.41 17.62
N ILE A 134 14.92 -29.07 16.45
CA ILE A 134 15.64 -30.34 16.19
C ILE A 134 17.16 -30.13 16.18
N TYR A 135 17.63 -28.94 15.83
CA TYR A 135 19.06 -28.59 15.70
C TYR A 135 19.42 -27.37 16.55
N ASP A 136 18.87 -27.28 17.76
CA ASP A 136 19.09 -26.15 18.67
C ASP A 136 20.56 -25.97 19.04
N ASP A 137 21.33 -27.06 19.10
CA ASP A 137 22.78 -27.09 19.26
C ASP A 137 23.55 -26.39 18.13
N VAL A 138 22.93 -26.29 16.94
CA VAL A 138 23.55 -25.79 15.71
C VAL A 138 23.16 -24.34 15.43
N TYR A 139 21.88 -24.01 15.59
CA TYR A 139 21.40 -22.65 15.36
C TYR A 139 21.85 -21.69 16.48
N PRO A 140 22.08 -20.40 16.16
CA PRO A 140 22.29 -19.40 17.20
C PRO A 140 21.08 -19.32 18.15
N GLU A 141 21.34 -19.22 19.46
CA GLU A 141 20.30 -19.10 20.50
C GLU A 141 19.33 -17.92 20.22
N SER A 142 19.86 -16.82 19.68
CA SER A 142 19.09 -15.66 19.25
C SER A 142 18.01 -15.97 18.20
N VAL A 143 18.26 -16.93 17.30
CA VAL A 143 17.32 -17.36 16.25
C VAL A 143 16.16 -18.10 16.91
N LEU A 144 16.46 -19.00 17.82
CA LEU A 144 15.46 -19.72 18.61
C LEU A 144 14.62 -18.74 19.44
N GLN A 145 15.25 -17.85 20.19
CA GLN A 145 14.59 -16.83 21.01
C GLN A 145 13.65 -15.95 20.17
N ALA A 146 14.12 -15.44 19.03
CA ALA A 146 13.29 -14.63 18.13
C ALA A 146 12.10 -15.42 17.56
N LEU A 147 12.28 -16.69 17.20
CA LEU A 147 11.18 -17.51 16.68
C LEU A 147 10.17 -17.94 17.74
N ILE A 148 10.58 -18.14 19.00
CA ILE A 148 9.65 -18.36 20.12
C ILE A 148 8.77 -17.12 20.29
N LEU A 149 9.37 -15.92 20.37
CA LEU A 149 8.67 -14.66 20.56
C LEU A 149 7.76 -14.26 19.38
N SER A 150 7.92 -14.89 18.22
CA SER A 150 7.12 -14.58 17.04
C SER A 150 5.62 -14.90 17.19
N THR A 151 5.22 -15.83 18.07
CA THR A 151 3.81 -16.18 18.29
C THR A 151 3.53 -16.52 19.75
N ASP A 152 2.36 -16.14 20.27
CA ASP A 152 1.99 -16.40 21.67
C ASP A 152 1.89 -17.90 22.01
N ALA A 153 1.50 -18.73 21.04
CA ALA A 153 1.46 -20.19 21.22
C ALA A 153 2.86 -20.74 21.54
N ARG A 154 3.88 -20.31 20.79
CA ARG A 154 5.28 -20.71 21.05
C ARG A 154 5.80 -20.16 22.36
N VAL A 155 5.49 -18.90 22.68
CA VAL A 155 5.85 -18.32 23.99
C VAL A 155 5.26 -19.15 25.13
N LYS A 156 3.99 -19.56 25.05
CA LYS A 156 3.37 -20.41 26.08
C LYS A 156 4.01 -21.79 26.19
N SER A 157 4.43 -22.39 25.08
CA SER A 157 5.01 -23.74 25.04
C SER A 157 6.50 -23.80 25.37
N HIS A 158 7.24 -22.71 25.17
CA HIS A 158 8.71 -22.68 25.26
C HIS A 158 9.23 -21.47 26.07
N SER A 159 8.44 -20.91 26.98
CA SER A 159 8.85 -19.76 27.81
C SER A 159 10.02 -20.07 28.72
N ASP A 160 10.17 -21.34 29.12
CA ASP A 160 11.28 -21.86 29.91
C ASP A 160 12.64 -21.74 29.20
N GLN A 161 12.63 -21.68 27.87
CA GLN A 161 13.83 -21.50 27.04
C GLN A 161 14.18 -20.02 26.81
N LEU A 162 13.37 -19.09 27.32
CA LEU A 162 13.59 -17.65 27.19
C LEU A 162 14.13 -17.05 28.49
N PRO A 163 15.11 -16.14 28.42
CA PRO A 163 15.52 -15.35 29.58
C PRO A 163 14.34 -14.55 30.14
N VAL A 164 14.17 -14.55 31.47
CA VAL A 164 13.07 -13.82 32.15
C VAL A 164 13.02 -12.34 31.73
N ARG A 165 14.18 -11.68 31.67
CA ARG A 165 14.30 -10.28 31.21
C ARG A 165 13.78 -10.06 29.78
N LEU A 166 13.92 -11.06 28.91
CA LEU A 166 13.44 -10.98 27.52
C LEU A 166 11.91 -11.09 27.47
N LEU A 167 11.33 -11.98 28.28
CA LEU A 167 9.87 -12.09 28.43
C LEU A 167 9.27 -10.79 28.96
N ASP A 168 9.88 -10.20 29.98
CA ASP A 168 9.44 -8.93 30.56
C ASP A 168 9.49 -7.79 29.54
N ALA A 169 10.56 -7.72 28.73
CA ALA A 169 10.68 -6.75 27.65
C ALA A 169 9.64 -6.96 26.54
N ALA A 170 9.30 -8.21 26.24
CA ALA A 170 8.39 -8.58 25.15
C ALA A 170 6.90 -8.43 25.48
N ASN A 171 6.51 -8.25 26.75
CA ASN A 171 5.13 -8.06 27.21
C ASN A 171 4.50 -6.70 26.81
N THR A 172 4.94 -6.10 25.70
CA THR A 172 4.41 -4.82 25.19
C THR A 172 3.31 -5.04 24.13
N GLU A 173 2.26 -4.23 24.18
CA GLU A 173 1.09 -4.33 23.29
C GLU A 173 1.46 -4.00 21.82
N LEU A 174 1.73 -5.03 21.03
CA LEU A 174 2.00 -4.92 19.58
C LEU A 174 0.99 -5.74 18.78
N ALA A 175 0.55 -5.20 17.63
CA ALA A 175 -0.35 -5.93 16.74
C ALA A 175 0.29 -7.24 16.25
N TYR A 176 -0.46 -8.34 16.36
CA TYR A 176 0.01 -9.73 16.16
C TYR A 176 0.73 -9.95 14.81
N LYS A 177 0.15 -9.51 13.68
CA LYS A 177 0.72 -9.78 12.34
C LYS A 177 2.06 -9.07 12.11
N THR A 178 2.18 -7.82 12.54
CA THR A 178 3.42 -7.03 12.44
C THR A 178 4.51 -7.61 13.33
N ARG A 179 4.16 -8.09 14.53
CA ARG A 179 5.08 -8.75 15.45
C ARG A 179 5.69 -10.02 14.87
N VAL A 180 4.87 -10.90 14.27
CA VAL A 180 5.34 -12.18 13.69
C VAL A 180 6.38 -11.93 12.59
N ALA A 181 6.08 -11.03 11.65
CA ALA A 181 6.98 -10.71 10.54
C ALA A 181 8.29 -10.07 11.03
N ALA A 182 8.22 -9.18 12.01
CA ALA A 182 9.39 -8.54 12.58
C ALA A 182 10.33 -9.54 13.28
N TYR A 183 9.79 -10.44 14.11
CA TYR A 183 10.60 -11.47 14.78
C TYR A 183 11.19 -12.48 13.79
N GLN A 184 10.47 -12.84 12.72
CA GLN A 184 11.02 -13.69 11.65
C GLN A 184 12.17 -13.01 10.90
N THR A 185 12.06 -11.70 10.69
CA THR A 185 13.12 -10.88 10.09
C THR A 185 14.33 -10.79 11.01
N LEU A 186 14.11 -10.55 12.30
CA LEU A 186 15.16 -10.53 13.32
C LEU A 186 15.89 -11.88 13.40
N ALA A 187 15.15 -13.00 13.42
CA ALA A 187 15.74 -14.33 13.40
C ALA A 187 16.65 -14.54 12.17
N ARG A 188 16.28 -13.98 11.01
CA ARG A 188 17.11 -14.05 9.81
C ARG A 188 18.35 -13.18 9.93
N ALA A 189 18.20 -11.95 10.41
CA ALA A 189 19.33 -11.05 10.65
C ALA A 189 20.33 -11.70 11.60
N CYS A 190 19.87 -12.21 12.76
CA CYS A 190 20.71 -12.93 13.70
C CYS A 190 21.43 -14.13 13.10
N LEU A 191 20.72 -14.95 12.31
CA LEU A 191 21.30 -16.11 11.63
C LEU A 191 22.43 -15.70 10.67
N THR A 192 22.16 -14.73 9.81
CA THR A 192 23.08 -14.33 8.74
C THR A 192 24.31 -13.58 9.24
N GLN A 193 24.14 -12.81 10.32
CA GLN A 193 25.20 -12.04 10.95
C GLN A 193 25.92 -12.82 12.05
N GLY A 194 25.55 -14.09 12.31
CA GLY A 194 26.22 -14.92 13.30
C GLY A 194 26.00 -14.48 14.75
N VAL A 195 24.91 -13.76 15.05
CA VAL A 195 24.64 -13.25 16.39
C VAL A 195 24.22 -14.41 17.30
N ARG A 196 25.08 -14.85 18.22
CA ARG A 196 24.82 -16.04 19.05
C ARG A 196 23.66 -15.84 20.02
N LYS A 197 23.67 -14.77 20.81
CA LYS A 197 22.62 -14.44 21.78
C LYS A 197 21.92 -13.16 21.39
N LEU A 198 20.62 -13.06 21.67
CA LEU A 198 19.87 -11.85 21.31
C LEU A 198 20.36 -10.61 22.11
N SER A 199 20.95 -10.83 23.29
CA SER A 199 21.59 -9.79 24.11
C SER A 199 22.75 -9.09 23.38
N ASP A 200 23.37 -9.79 22.44
CA ASP A 200 24.55 -9.33 21.71
C ASP A 200 24.14 -8.65 20.39
N PHE A 201 22.83 -8.58 20.09
CA PHE A 201 22.33 -7.97 18.88
C PHE A 201 22.48 -6.44 18.93
N LYS A 202 23.37 -5.89 18.09
CA LYS A 202 23.59 -4.45 17.95
C LYS A 202 22.99 -3.91 16.66
N PHE A 203 22.94 -2.59 16.55
CA PHE A 203 22.45 -1.90 15.37
C PHE A 203 23.29 -2.20 14.12
N GLU A 204 24.61 -2.36 14.24
CA GLU A 204 25.50 -2.67 13.11
C GLU A 204 25.10 -3.98 12.43
N HIS A 205 24.74 -5.01 13.19
CA HIS A 205 24.24 -6.27 12.63
C HIS A 205 22.98 -6.07 11.79
N TRP A 206 22.07 -5.19 12.25
CA TRP A 206 20.89 -4.85 11.45
C TRP A 206 21.27 -4.07 10.18
N ALA A 207 22.15 -3.08 10.31
CA ALA A 207 22.58 -2.24 9.18
C ALA A 207 23.25 -3.08 8.08
N ASP A 208 24.15 -3.98 8.44
CA ASP A 208 24.86 -4.87 7.51
C ASP A 208 23.89 -5.83 6.82
N PHE A 209 23.02 -6.50 7.59
CA PHE A 209 21.97 -7.37 7.05
C PHE A 209 21.03 -6.61 6.10
N TYR A 210 20.59 -5.41 6.49
CA TYR A 210 19.63 -4.63 5.72
C TYR A 210 20.24 -4.08 4.42
N SER A 211 21.51 -3.67 4.47
CA SER A 211 22.27 -3.24 3.29
C SER A 211 22.41 -4.38 2.28
N ASP A 212 22.81 -5.57 2.74
CA ASP A 212 22.92 -6.76 1.89
C ASP A 212 21.55 -7.18 1.32
N TYR A 213 20.49 -7.19 2.15
CA TYR A 213 19.14 -7.51 1.70
C TYR A 213 18.64 -6.56 0.60
N ARG A 214 18.92 -5.25 0.72
CA ARG A 214 18.52 -4.25 -0.28
C ARG A 214 19.27 -4.36 -1.60
N SER A 215 20.47 -4.92 -1.59
CA SER A 215 21.26 -5.10 -2.81
C SER A 215 20.59 -6.07 -3.80
N THR A 216 19.67 -6.92 -3.32
CA THR A 216 18.95 -7.87 -4.17
C THR A 216 17.65 -7.26 -4.72
N PRO A 217 17.47 -7.22 -6.05
CA PRO A 217 16.23 -6.73 -6.65
C PRO A 217 15.04 -7.65 -6.32
N GLU A 218 13.83 -7.09 -6.35
CA GLU A 218 12.53 -7.79 -6.25
C GLU A 218 12.13 -8.37 -4.88
N LEU A 219 12.88 -8.09 -3.80
CA LEU A 219 12.56 -8.60 -2.48
C LEU A 219 11.50 -7.78 -1.72
N PRO A 220 10.62 -8.43 -0.93
CA PRO A 220 9.60 -7.73 -0.16
C PRO A 220 10.24 -6.82 0.90
N ALA A 221 9.59 -5.69 1.20
CA ALA A 221 10.02 -4.80 2.26
C ALA A 221 10.01 -5.53 3.61
N ILE A 222 11.11 -5.40 4.35
CA ILE A 222 11.30 -5.97 5.68
C ILE A 222 11.54 -4.85 6.70
N THR A 223 11.12 -5.09 7.94
CA THR A 223 11.36 -4.17 9.04
C THR A 223 11.30 -4.91 10.37
N ILE A 224 12.10 -4.45 11.33
CA ILE A 224 12.02 -4.85 12.74
C ILE A 224 11.47 -3.71 13.61
N SER A 225 10.96 -2.62 13.01
CA SER A 225 10.55 -1.39 13.71
C SER A 225 9.64 -1.63 14.91
N SER A 226 8.72 -2.59 14.79
CA SER A 226 7.77 -2.92 15.84
C SER A 226 8.39 -3.58 17.07
N ILE A 227 9.58 -4.16 16.98
CA ILE A 227 10.20 -4.94 18.08
C ILE A 227 11.52 -4.36 18.59
N ILE A 228 11.96 -3.22 18.08
CA ILE A 228 13.24 -2.61 18.50
C ILE A 228 13.20 -2.15 19.94
N SER A 229 12.08 -1.58 20.39
CA SER A 229 11.92 -1.20 21.79
C SER A 229 12.05 -2.41 22.72
N VAL A 230 11.65 -3.61 22.27
CA VAL A 230 11.86 -4.86 23.01
C VAL A 230 13.35 -5.20 23.07
N ILE A 231 14.07 -5.12 21.95
CA ILE A 231 15.52 -5.39 21.88
C ILE A 231 16.30 -4.38 22.75
N ALA A 232 16.00 -3.09 22.61
CA ALA A 232 16.63 -2.01 23.38
C ALA A 232 16.43 -2.20 24.89
N LYS A 233 15.21 -2.53 25.32
CA LYS A 233 14.92 -2.87 26.73
C LYS A 233 15.67 -4.11 27.20
N TYR A 234 15.68 -5.16 26.39
CA TYR A 234 16.33 -6.42 26.75
C TYR A 234 17.86 -6.27 26.89
N ASN A 235 18.47 -5.51 25.98
CA ASN A 235 19.91 -5.26 25.96
C ASN A 235 20.32 -4.16 26.95
N ASN A 236 19.35 -3.48 27.56
CA ASN A 236 19.55 -2.28 28.38
C ASN A 236 20.32 -1.19 27.62
N ASP A 237 20.02 -1.06 26.33
CA ASP A 237 20.69 -0.17 25.38
C ASP A 237 19.64 0.69 24.66
N PRO A 238 19.33 1.89 25.21
CA PRO A 238 18.38 2.81 24.58
C PRO A 238 18.96 3.46 23.30
N GLU A 239 20.28 3.41 23.07
CA GLU A 239 20.89 4.00 21.88
C GLU A 239 20.50 3.24 20.62
N ILE A 240 20.33 1.91 20.69
CA ILE A 240 19.86 1.08 19.56
C ILE A 240 18.55 1.64 18.97
N GLU A 241 17.62 2.07 19.81
CA GLU A 241 16.34 2.63 19.35
C GLU A 241 16.55 3.97 18.61
N ASN A 242 17.42 4.82 19.14
CA ASN A 242 17.74 6.11 18.53
C ASN A 242 18.51 5.93 17.21
N GLN A 243 19.49 5.03 17.17
CA GLN A 243 20.26 4.69 15.96
C GLN A 243 19.34 4.15 14.88
N PHE A 244 18.40 3.26 15.22
CA PHE A 244 17.45 2.75 14.24
C PHE A 244 16.48 3.83 13.75
N LYS A 245 15.96 4.67 14.65
CA LYS A 245 15.12 5.82 14.25
C LYS A 245 15.88 6.70 13.26
N ASN A 246 17.11 7.08 13.59
CA ASN A 246 18.00 7.90 12.75
C ASN A 246 18.35 7.23 11.42
N PHE A 247 18.54 5.91 11.41
CA PHE A 247 18.77 5.14 10.19
C PHE A 247 17.54 5.17 9.28
N THR A 248 16.34 4.98 9.84
CA THR A 248 15.11 5.09 9.07
C THR A 248 14.80 6.49 8.59
N THR A 249 15.14 7.55 9.34
CA THR A 249 14.95 8.94 8.88
C THR A 249 16.00 9.37 7.85
N SER A 250 17.27 9.00 8.01
CA SER A 250 18.34 9.31 7.05
C SER A 250 18.17 8.58 5.71
N HIS A 251 17.62 7.37 5.73
CA HIS A 251 17.26 6.61 4.52
C HIS A 251 15.83 6.92 4.04
N ARG A 252 15.08 7.76 4.77
CA ARG A 252 13.86 8.46 4.33
C ARG A 252 14.20 9.88 3.86
N THR A 253 15.31 10.06 3.15
CA THR A 253 15.47 11.26 2.34
C THR A 253 14.36 11.24 1.30
N ASN A 254 13.24 11.90 1.62
CA ASN A 254 12.35 12.42 0.60
C ASN A 254 13.27 13.15 -0.39
N PRO A 255 13.21 12.84 -1.70
CA PRO A 255 13.88 13.65 -2.69
C PRO A 255 13.49 15.10 -2.40
N LYS A 256 14.48 16.00 -2.25
CA LYS A 256 14.23 17.43 -2.02
C LYS A 256 13.12 17.85 -2.99
N GLU A 257 12.08 18.51 -2.47
CA GLU A 257 11.05 19.12 -3.31
C GLU A 257 11.75 19.95 -4.38
N ASP A 258 11.74 19.41 -5.59
CA ASP A 258 12.29 20.05 -6.76
C ASP A 258 11.32 21.20 -7.06
N ASN A 259 11.74 22.44 -6.80
CA ASN A 259 10.94 23.68 -6.93
C ASN A 259 10.38 23.94 -8.36
N SER A 260 10.44 22.96 -9.26
CA SER A 260 9.72 22.94 -10.51
C SER A 260 8.20 22.98 -10.26
N HIS A 261 7.49 23.86 -10.95
CA HIS A 261 6.04 24.13 -10.86
C HIS A 261 5.09 22.94 -11.20
N THR A 262 5.57 21.69 -11.10
CA THR A 262 4.72 20.51 -11.19
C THR A 262 4.50 19.98 -9.77
N GLU A 263 3.23 19.93 -9.32
CA GLU A 263 2.84 19.27 -8.06
C GLU A 263 3.13 17.77 -8.17
N SER A 264 4.40 17.39 -8.03
CA SER A 264 4.81 16.01 -7.98
C SER A 264 4.57 15.47 -6.58
N VAL A 265 3.75 14.43 -6.48
CA VAL A 265 3.42 13.80 -5.21
C VAL A 265 4.25 12.54 -5.08
N TYR A 266 4.88 12.37 -3.91
CA TYR A 266 5.67 11.20 -3.58
C TYR A 266 4.80 10.19 -2.82
N LEU A 267 4.79 8.94 -3.29
CA LEU A 267 4.16 7.82 -2.59
C LEU A 267 5.22 6.83 -2.16
N SER A 268 5.36 6.63 -0.84
CA SER A 268 6.21 5.59 -0.28
C SER A 268 5.40 4.44 0.32
N GLY A 269 5.86 3.21 0.12
CA GLY A 269 5.39 2.02 0.83
C GLY A 269 4.03 1.41 0.42
N ASP A 270 3.17 2.10 -0.33
CA ASP A 270 1.86 1.56 -0.76
C ASP A 270 1.84 1.09 -2.23
N ARG A 271 2.17 -0.18 -2.43
CA ARG A 271 2.27 -0.83 -3.75
C ARG A 271 0.94 -0.92 -4.49
N ALA A 272 -0.17 -1.11 -3.77
CA ALA A 272 -1.49 -1.23 -4.39
C ALA A 272 -1.93 0.12 -4.97
N LEU A 273 -1.68 1.19 -4.23
CA LEU A 273 -1.96 2.55 -4.66
C LEU A 273 -1.06 2.98 -5.83
N ALA A 274 0.24 2.70 -5.75
CA ALA A 274 1.22 2.97 -6.81
C ALA A 274 0.83 2.29 -8.14
N LYS A 275 0.45 1.00 -8.08
CA LYS A 275 0.01 0.24 -9.25
C LYS A 275 -1.32 0.76 -9.83
N LYS A 276 -2.24 1.22 -8.99
CA LYS A 276 -3.50 1.85 -9.40
C LYS A 276 -3.26 3.18 -10.13
N LEU A 277 -2.29 3.97 -9.66
CA LEU A 277 -1.99 5.32 -10.17
C LEU A 277 -1.17 5.33 -11.46
N LEU A 278 -0.14 4.49 -11.55
CA LEU A 278 0.73 4.45 -12.74
C LEU A 278 0.14 3.65 -13.90
N GLY A 279 -0.81 2.75 -13.61
CA GLY A 279 -1.33 1.78 -14.57
C GLY A 279 -0.33 0.65 -14.88
N LYS A 280 -0.84 -0.49 -15.37
CA LYS A 280 -0.01 -1.67 -15.72
C LYS A 280 1.06 -1.38 -16.78
N ILE A 281 0.83 -0.40 -17.65
CA ILE A 281 1.65 -0.13 -18.85
C ILE A 281 2.88 0.74 -18.51
N ASN A 282 2.73 1.78 -17.67
CA ASN A 282 3.89 2.58 -17.24
C ASN A 282 4.77 1.87 -16.19
N TYR A 283 4.25 0.81 -15.57
CA TYR A 283 5.03 -0.07 -14.69
C TYR A 283 6.02 -0.99 -15.45
N ASN A 284 5.88 -1.06 -16.78
CA ASN A 284 6.66 -1.91 -17.68
C ASN A 284 7.40 -1.09 -18.77
N ARG A 285 7.71 0.19 -18.53
CA ARG A 285 8.47 0.98 -19.50
C ARG A 285 9.92 0.46 -19.53
N ASN A 286 10.41 0.05 -20.70
CA ASN A 286 11.74 -0.52 -20.98
C ASN A 286 12.01 -1.96 -20.51
N HIS A 287 11.00 -2.85 -20.51
CA HIS A 287 11.15 -4.27 -20.11
C HIS A 287 11.64 -4.51 -18.67
N THR A 288 11.90 -3.45 -17.91
CA THR A 288 12.12 -3.47 -16.46
C THR A 288 10.78 -3.31 -15.75
N GLN A 289 10.34 -4.37 -15.11
CA GLN A 289 9.19 -4.34 -14.21
C GLN A 289 9.63 -3.60 -12.93
N TYR A 290 9.19 -2.35 -12.73
CA TYR A 290 9.59 -1.56 -11.57
C TYR A 290 8.94 -2.09 -10.28
N SER A 291 9.43 -3.21 -9.73
CA SER A 291 8.81 -3.88 -8.58
C SER A 291 8.92 -3.09 -7.27
N HIS A 292 9.93 -2.21 -7.15
CA HIS A 292 10.21 -1.41 -5.96
C HIS A 292 10.62 0.01 -6.34
N SER A 293 9.66 0.93 -6.24
CA SER A 293 9.95 2.35 -6.10
C SER A 293 9.85 2.67 -4.60
N GLU A 294 10.95 3.04 -3.94
CA GLU A 294 10.86 3.63 -2.59
C GLU A 294 9.92 4.83 -2.60
N TYR A 295 9.90 5.55 -3.72
CA TYR A 295 8.99 6.64 -4.03
C TYR A 295 8.52 6.54 -5.47
N VAL A 296 7.21 6.54 -5.71
CA VAL A 296 6.68 6.87 -7.04
C VAL A 296 6.59 8.38 -7.14
N ARG A 297 7.41 8.98 -8.01
CA ARG A 297 7.14 10.31 -8.53
C ARG A 297 6.15 10.13 -9.67
N TYR A 298 4.91 10.50 -9.44
CA TYR A 298 3.98 10.70 -10.53
C TYR A 298 3.74 12.19 -10.66
N SER A 299 3.73 12.68 -11.89
CA SER A 299 3.05 13.94 -12.15
C SER A 299 1.62 13.72 -11.71
N LYS A 300 1.14 14.55 -10.78
CA LYS A 300 -0.29 14.67 -10.52
C LYS A 300 -0.90 15.30 -11.77
N ASN A 301 -0.94 14.53 -12.85
CA ASN A 301 -1.98 14.70 -13.82
C ASN A 301 -3.21 14.31 -13.02
N ASP A 302 -3.91 15.31 -12.51
CA ASP A 302 -5.35 15.21 -12.41
C ASP A 302 -5.76 14.76 -13.82
N SER A 303 -5.82 13.45 -14.06
CA SER A 303 -6.52 12.92 -15.20
C SER A 303 -7.97 13.20 -14.86
N THR A 304 -8.36 14.45 -15.01
CA THR A 304 -9.73 14.87 -15.14
C THR A 304 -10.21 14.02 -16.28
N LYS A 305 -10.90 12.92 -15.96
CA LYS A 305 -11.64 12.21 -17.00
C LYS A 305 -12.51 13.29 -17.61
N ILE A 306 -12.25 13.69 -18.85
CA ILE A 306 -13.02 14.75 -19.45
C ILE A 306 -14.42 14.19 -19.62
N LEU A 307 -15.42 14.81 -18.99
CA LEU A 307 -16.81 14.44 -19.21
C LEU A 307 -17.14 14.93 -20.61
N SER A 308 -17.25 14.03 -21.57
CA SER A 308 -17.59 14.36 -22.94
C SER A 308 -18.88 13.68 -23.33
N TYR A 309 -19.85 14.51 -23.71
CA TYR A 309 -20.97 14.13 -24.55
C TYR A 309 -20.60 14.44 -26.01
N PRO A 310 -21.31 13.89 -27.01
CA PRO A 310 -20.97 14.08 -28.44
C PRO A 310 -21.02 15.54 -28.95
N TYR A 311 -21.35 16.50 -28.10
CA TYR A 311 -21.60 17.90 -28.44
C TYR A 311 -21.17 18.88 -27.34
N TRP A 312 -20.65 18.36 -26.24
CA TRP A 312 -20.19 19.14 -25.11
C TRP A 312 -19.08 18.37 -24.40
N ASN A 313 -18.00 19.04 -24.04
CA ASN A 313 -16.98 18.45 -23.18
C ASN A 313 -16.70 19.37 -22.00
N SER A 314 -16.24 18.79 -20.90
CA SER A 314 -15.84 19.53 -19.72
C SER A 314 -14.39 20.04 -19.79
N ASP A 315 -13.75 19.98 -20.96
CA ASP A 315 -12.37 20.39 -21.12
C ASP A 315 -12.27 21.92 -21.04
N GLY A 316 -11.32 22.43 -20.27
CA GLY A 316 -11.19 23.86 -20.00
C GLY A 316 -12.28 24.48 -19.10
N ILE A 317 -13.25 23.72 -18.58
CA ILE A 317 -14.26 24.26 -17.65
C ILE A 317 -13.67 24.42 -16.25
N VAL A 318 -13.52 25.67 -15.80
CA VAL A 318 -13.05 26.00 -14.45
C VAL A 318 -14.25 26.30 -13.53
N LEU A 319 -14.39 25.55 -12.43
CA LEU A 319 -15.51 25.71 -11.48
C LEU A 319 -15.66 27.16 -10.99
N ALA A 320 -14.54 27.87 -10.82
CA ALA A 320 -14.53 29.25 -10.33
C ALA A 320 -15.27 30.22 -11.25
N ASP A 321 -15.29 29.97 -12.56
CA ASP A 321 -15.95 30.82 -13.55
C ASP A 321 -17.48 30.70 -13.48
N PHE A 322 -17.95 29.58 -12.95
CA PHE A 322 -19.38 29.26 -12.79
C PHE A 322 -19.90 29.53 -11.38
N ILE A 323 -19.11 30.17 -10.50
CA ILE A 323 -19.61 30.69 -9.22
C ILE A 323 -20.57 31.84 -9.54
N SER A 324 -21.70 31.92 -8.81
CA SER A 324 -22.76 32.92 -9.04
C SER A 324 -22.24 34.35 -9.15
N SER A 325 -21.21 34.75 -8.40
CA SER A 325 -20.59 36.08 -8.49
C SER A 325 -19.88 36.34 -9.84
N ASN A 326 -19.26 35.31 -10.40
CA ASN A 326 -18.34 35.39 -11.54
C ASN A 326 -19.01 35.17 -12.89
N ILE A 327 -20.29 34.77 -12.91
CA ILE A 327 -21.06 34.63 -14.15
C ILE A 327 -21.22 36.02 -14.80
N ASN A 328 -20.67 36.18 -16.02
CA ASN A 328 -20.70 37.41 -16.80
C ASN A 328 -22.14 37.82 -17.18
N GLN A 329 -22.45 39.11 -17.07
CA GLN A 329 -23.80 39.69 -17.16
C GLN A 329 -24.31 39.96 -18.59
N ASN A 330 -23.59 39.55 -19.63
CA ASN A 330 -23.87 39.99 -21.00
C ASN A 330 -25.09 39.30 -21.67
N GLN A 331 -25.91 38.55 -20.92
CA GLN A 331 -27.13 37.87 -21.43
C GLN A 331 -28.25 37.89 -20.37
N ASP A 332 -29.41 38.48 -20.71
CA ASP A 332 -30.52 38.78 -19.78
C ASP A 332 -31.03 37.56 -18.99
N HIS A 333 -31.10 36.38 -19.59
CA HIS A 333 -31.55 35.15 -18.94
C HIS A 333 -30.56 34.60 -17.89
N LYS A 334 -29.26 34.95 -17.98
CA LYS A 334 -28.27 34.61 -16.94
C LYS A 334 -28.44 35.48 -15.69
N THR A 335 -28.99 36.67 -15.86
CA THR A 335 -29.17 37.65 -14.78
C THR A 335 -30.19 37.19 -13.75
N VAL A 336 -31.34 36.64 -14.18
CA VAL A 336 -32.40 36.16 -13.26
C VAL A 336 -31.89 34.99 -12.41
N TRP A 337 -31.34 33.94 -13.03
CA TRP A 337 -30.77 32.81 -12.31
C TRP A 337 -29.62 33.21 -11.37
N LYS A 338 -28.77 34.15 -11.79
CA LYS A 338 -27.68 34.68 -10.95
C LYS A 338 -28.20 35.40 -9.71
N LEU A 339 -29.16 36.32 -9.87
CA LEU A 339 -29.75 37.06 -8.76
C LEU A 339 -30.44 36.14 -7.76
N ALA A 340 -31.21 35.17 -8.25
CA ALA A 340 -31.85 34.14 -7.44
C ALA A 340 -30.84 33.38 -6.55
N GLN A 341 -29.70 32.99 -7.12
CA GLN A 341 -28.66 32.27 -6.38
C GLN A 341 -27.89 33.17 -5.41
N ILE A 342 -27.64 34.44 -5.75
CA ILE A 342 -26.98 35.39 -4.85
C ILE A 342 -27.83 35.60 -3.60
N ASP A 343 -29.14 35.84 -3.75
CA ASP A 343 -30.08 35.99 -2.63
C ASP A 343 -30.11 34.74 -1.73
N PHE A 344 -30.16 33.54 -2.32
CA PHE A 344 -30.06 32.29 -1.56
C PHE A 344 -28.75 32.16 -0.77
N LEU A 345 -27.62 32.56 -1.37
CA LEU A 345 -26.30 32.47 -0.75
C LEU A 345 -26.09 33.52 0.35
N GLU A 346 -26.77 34.66 0.29
CA GLU A 346 -26.71 35.70 1.32
C GLU A 346 -27.38 35.30 2.63
N ARG A 347 -28.33 34.36 2.60
CA ARG A 347 -28.93 33.78 3.82
C ARG A 347 -27.98 32.91 4.64
N LYS A 348 -26.83 32.50 4.07
CA LYS A 348 -25.84 31.68 4.78
C LYS A 348 -24.94 32.59 5.64
N VAL A 349 -25.09 32.51 6.96
CA VAL A 349 -24.35 33.34 7.93
C VAL A 349 -22.84 33.03 7.94
N GLU A 350 -22.48 31.74 7.91
CA GLU A 350 -21.07 31.33 7.97
C GLU A 350 -20.38 31.40 6.60
N SER A 351 -19.24 32.09 6.53
CA SER A 351 -18.45 32.27 5.29
C SER A 351 -17.97 30.95 4.67
N SER A 352 -17.58 29.97 5.49
CA SER A 352 -17.18 28.63 5.07
C SER A 352 -18.35 27.88 4.44
N THR A 353 -19.54 27.95 5.05
CA THR A 353 -20.78 27.35 4.56
C THR A 353 -21.26 28.02 3.27
N LYS A 354 -21.14 29.35 3.15
CA LYS A 354 -21.42 30.10 1.92
C LYS A 354 -20.51 29.65 0.77
N LYS A 355 -19.20 29.51 1.03
CA LYS A 355 -18.22 29.02 0.04
C LYS A 355 -18.51 27.59 -0.44
N VAL A 356 -18.89 26.69 0.48
CA VAL A 356 -19.27 25.32 0.12
C VAL A 356 -20.54 25.30 -0.73
N SER A 357 -21.55 26.09 -0.34
CA SER A 357 -22.82 26.21 -1.09
C SER A 357 -22.59 26.80 -2.49
N GLN A 358 -21.73 27.81 -2.61
CA GLN A 358 -21.30 28.41 -3.89
C GLN A 358 -20.65 27.38 -4.81
N ASN A 359 -19.72 26.58 -4.30
CA ASN A 359 -19.06 25.55 -5.11
C ASN A 359 -20.03 24.47 -5.59
N ARG A 360 -21.04 24.12 -4.77
CA ARG A 360 -22.07 23.14 -5.15
C ARG A 360 -22.99 23.72 -6.22
N LEU A 361 -23.43 24.97 -6.08
CA LEU A 361 -24.23 25.66 -7.09
C LEU A 361 -23.46 25.93 -8.38
N ALA A 362 -22.13 26.08 -8.32
CA ALA A 362 -21.32 26.20 -9.52
C ALA A 362 -21.44 24.95 -10.43
N VAL A 363 -21.63 23.75 -9.87
CA VAL A 363 -21.90 22.53 -10.66
C VAL A 363 -23.24 22.65 -11.41
N PHE A 364 -24.26 23.18 -10.75
CA PHE A 364 -25.56 23.46 -11.38
C PHE A 364 -25.45 24.53 -12.47
N ASN A 365 -24.61 25.55 -12.27
CA ASN A 365 -24.35 26.58 -13.25
C ASN A 365 -23.60 26.07 -14.49
N ILE A 366 -22.73 25.07 -14.33
CA ILE A 366 -22.11 24.39 -15.48
C ILE A 366 -23.19 23.66 -16.29
N TYR A 367 -24.14 22.99 -15.62
CA TYR A 367 -25.27 22.36 -16.30
C TYR A 367 -26.12 23.41 -17.05
N LEU A 368 -26.54 24.48 -16.37
CA LEU A 368 -27.39 25.52 -16.94
C LEU A 368 -26.72 26.34 -18.04
N PHE A 369 -25.48 26.79 -17.84
CA PHE A 369 -24.87 27.82 -18.70
C PHE A 369 -23.77 27.31 -19.62
N SER A 370 -23.39 26.04 -19.51
CA SER A 370 -22.42 25.42 -20.43
C SER A 370 -23.04 24.23 -21.15
N TYR A 371 -23.54 23.24 -20.41
CA TYR A 371 -24.06 22.00 -21.01
C TYR A 371 -25.37 22.22 -21.79
N LEU A 372 -26.41 22.80 -21.16
CA LEU A 372 -27.71 22.98 -21.80
C LEU A 372 -27.62 23.87 -23.06
N PRO A 373 -26.90 25.01 -23.09
CA PRO A 373 -26.77 25.81 -24.30
C PRO A 373 -26.14 25.03 -25.46
N SER A 374 -25.14 24.18 -25.19
CA SER A 374 -24.55 23.30 -26.20
C SER A 374 -25.48 22.18 -26.66
N PHE A 375 -26.39 21.71 -25.80
CA PHE A 375 -27.44 20.76 -26.19
C PHE A 375 -28.46 21.41 -27.13
N PHE A 376 -29.03 22.55 -26.72
CA PHE A 376 -30.08 23.23 -27.49
C PHE A 376 -29.58 23.86 -28.78
N SER A 377 -28.28 24.20 -28.89
CA SER A 377 -27.71 24.65 -30.17
C SER A 377 -27.64 23.54 -31.22
N LYS A 378 -27.59 22.27 -30.80
CA LYS A 378 -27.46 21.12 -31.70
C LYS A 378 -28.76 20.35 -31.93
N PHE A 379 -29.57 20.16 -30.89
CA PHE A 379 -30.78 19.34 -30.91
C PHE A 379 -32.05 20.15 -30.64
N GLY A 380 -32.00 21.48 -30.78
CA GLY A 380 -33.13 22.36 -30.50
C GLY A 380 -34.46 21.79 -31.01
N SER A 381 -35.41 21.59 -30.10
CA SER A 381 -36.72 21.02 -30.36
C SER A 381 -37.79 22.10 -30.19
N GLU A 382 -38.86 22.05 -30.98
CA GLU A 382 -40.01 22.95 -30.80
C GLU A 382 -40.73 22.71 -29.47
N HIS A 383 -40.67 21.49 -28.94
CA HIS A 383 -41.41 21.06 -27.76
C HIS A 383 -40.63 21.22 -26.45
N ILE A 384 -39.29 21.15 -26.50
CA ILE A 384 -38.43 21.30 -25.33
C ILE A 384 -37.67 22.61 -25.46
N LYS A 385 -37.92 23.55 -24.54
CA LYS A 385 -37.26 24.86 -24.52
C LYS A 385 -36.19 24.91 -23.45
N TYR A 386 -35.14 25.71 -23.70
CA TYR A 386 -34.15 26.03 -22.69
C TYR A 386 -34.80 26.80 -21.52
N PRO A 387 -34.46 26.47 -20.26
CA PRO A 387 -35.09 27.08 -19.09
C PRO A 387 -34.51 28.49 -18.83
N ASN A 388 -35.05 29.49 -19.52
CA ASN A 388 -34.65 30.88 -19.36
C ASN A 388 -34.95 31.40 -17.95
N LEU A 389 -36.06 30.96 -17.36
CA LEU A 389 -36.49 31.32 -16.02
C LEU A 389 -36.53 30.09 -15.09
N PRO A 390 -36.41 30.27 -13.75
CA PRO A 390 -36.59 29.20 -12.79
C PRO A 390 -37.88 28.38 -12.94
N LYS A 391 -39.00 29.03 -13.30
CA LYS A 391 -40.27 28.33 -13.57
C LYS A 391 -40.23 27.38 -14.78
N ASP A 392 -39.34 27.62 -15.74
CA ASP A 392 -39.22 26.82 -16.95
C ASP A 392 -38.41 25.54 -16.72
N PHE A 393 -37.82 25.37 -15.52
CA PHE A 393 -37.04 24.20 -15.15
C PHE A 393 -37.95 23.02 -14.78
N ILE A 394 -38.49 22.34 -15.80
CA ILE A 394 -39.41 21.21 -15.67
C ILE A 394 -38.68 19.95 -15.18
N SER A 395 -39.12 19.42 -14.04
CA SER A 395 -38.56 18.19 -13.42
C SER A 395 -38.54 16.99 -14.37
N ALA A 396 -39.64 16.77 -15.09
CA ALA A 396 -39.82 15.64 -16.01
C ALA A 396 -38.85 15.64 -17.21
N ILE A 397 -38.23 16.80 -17.50
CA ILE A 397 -37.29 16.98 -18.61
C ILE A 397 -35.85 17.03 -18.09
N PHE A 398 -35.60 17.89 -17.09
CA PHE A 398 -34.24 18.22 -16.65
C PHE A 398 -33.77 17.45 -15.42
N VAL A 399 -34.65 16.83 -14.64
CA VAL A 399 -34.27 16.14 -13.38
C VAL A 399 -34.40 14.63 -13.54
N GLN A 400 -35.56 14.13 -13.95
CA GLN A 400 -35.82 12.72 -14.17
C GLN A 400 -36.87 12.54 -15.27
N ARG A 401 -36.61 11.66 -16.24
CA ARG A 401 -37.53 11.40 -17.35
C ARG A 401 -38.83 10.75 -16.85
N SER A 402 -39.95 11.18 -17.41
CA SER A 402 -41.28 10.66 -17.10
C SER A 402 -42.03 10.26 -18.36
N SER A 403 -42.30 8.97 -18.51
CA SER A 403 -43.10 8.45 -19.64
C SER A 403 -44.54 8.99 -19.66
N ILE A 404 -45.07 9.36 -18.48
CA ILE A 404 -46.40 9.98 -18.36
C ILE A 404 -46.39 11.39 -18.95
N PHE A 405 -45.31 12.14 -18.71
CA PHE A 405 -45.14 13.47 -19.28
C PHE A 405 -45.02 13.40 -20.80
N ASP A 406 -44.22 12.47 -21.33
CA ASP A 406 -44.03 12.29 -22.77
C ASP A 406 -45.36 12.01 -23.49
N TYR A 407 -46.20 11.14 -22.90
CA TYR A 407 -47.54 10.85 -23.41
C TYR A 407 -48.46 12.09 -23.40
N GLN A 408 -48.42 12.90 -22.33
CA GLN A 408 -49.27 14.09 -22.17
C GLN A 408 -48.83 15.28 -23.04
N SER A 409 -47.52 15.43 -23.23
CA SER A 409 -46.95 16.55 -24.00
C SER A 409 -46.90 16.30 -25.50
N GLY A 410 -47.29 15.09 -25.95
CA GLY A 410 -47.30 14.73 -27.38
C GLY A 410 -45.92 14.76 -28.01
N ILE A 411 -44.87 14.57 -27.21
CA ILE A 411 -43.48 14.56 -27.69
C ILE A 411 -43.27 13.26 -28.46
N ALA A 412 -42.69 13.36 -29.66
CA ALA A 412 -42.41 12.19 -30.49
C ALA A 412 -41.48 11.20 -29.78
N SER A 413 -41.68 9.91 -30.00
CA SER A 413 -40.91 8.84 -29.32
C SER A 413 -39.40 8.85 -29.64
N ASP A 414 -39.00 9.56 -30.69
CA ASP A 414 -37.63 9.75 -31.14
C ASP A 414 -37.00 11.09 -30.69
N ALA A 415 -37.75 11.91 -29.93
CA ALA A 415 -37.25 13.19 -29.44
C ALA A 415 -36.00 13.01 -28.56
N VAL A 416 -34.98 13.81 -28.83
CA VAL A 416 -33.73 13.81 -28.06
C VAL A 416 -33.92 14.70 -26.83
N TYR A 417 -33.68 14.14 -25.65
CA TYR A 417 -33.75 14.85 -24.36
C TYR A 417 -32.34 15.24 -23.88
N PRO A 418 -32.20 16.33 -23.11
CA PRO A 418 -30.97 16.60 -22.38
C PRO A 418 -30.68 15.46 -21.38
N VAL A 419 -29.42 15.35 -20.98
CA VAL A 419 -29.02 14.45 -19.90
C VAL A 419 -29.67 14.95 -18.61
N PRO A 420 -30.36 14.08 -17.84
CA PRO A 420 -30.94 14.45 -16.57
C PRO A 420 -29.90 15.01 -15.61
N LEU A 421 -30.26 16.01 -14.81
CA LEU A 421 -29.38 16.70 -13.86
C LEU A 421 -28.71 15.72 -12.89
N GLU A 422 -29.45 14.69 -12.44
CA GLU A 422 -28.89 13.65 -11.56
C GLU A 422 -27.75 12.88 -12.22
N GLU A 423 -27.93 12.46 -13.47
CA GLU A 423 -26.92 11.76 -14.25
C GLU A 423 -25.74 12.66 -14.60
N PHE A 424 -26.01 13.95 -14.87
CA PHE A 424 -24.97 14.93 -15.13
C PHE A 424 -24.10 15.16 -13.89
N VAL A 425 -24.70 15.43 -12.73
CA VAL A 425 -23.98 15.64 -11.46
C VAL A 425 -23.22 14.38 -11.07
N PHE A 426 -23.81 13.19 -11.26
CA PHE A 426 -23.14 11.92 -11.01
C PHE A 426 -21.87 11.79 -11.87
N SER A 427 -22.02 12.00 -13.17
CA SER A 427 -20.92 11.88 -14.13
C SER A 427 -19.85 12.96 -13.88
N PHE A 428 -20.25 14.18 -13.56
CA PHE A 428 -19.36 15.31 -13.27
C PHE A 428 -18.59 15.16 -11.95
N ASP A 429 -19.21 14.56 -10.93
CA ASP A 429 -18.52 14.26 -9.67
C ASP A 429 -17.52 13.11 -9.87
N LEU A 430 -17.92 12.04 -10.58
CA LEU A 430 -17.04 10.91 -10.89
C LEU A 430 -15.77 11.33 -11.65
N THR A 431 -15.87 12.32 -12.54
CA THR A 431 -14.71 12.82 -13.29
C THR A 431 -13.74 13.67 -12.45
N ARG A 432 -14.22 14.23 -11.33
CA ARG A 432 -13.42 15.09 -10.43
C ARG A 432 -13.03 14.41 -9.11
N ARG A 433 -13.51 13.18 -8.85
CA ARG A 433 -13.15 12.40 -7.67
C ARG A 433 -11.66 12.09 -7.64
N LYS A 434 -11.02 12.45 -6.53
CA LYS A 434 -9.66 12.02 -6.21
C LYS A 434 -9.69 10.61 -5.63
N ILE A 435 -8.61 9.86 -5.82
CA ILE A 435 -8.46 8.49 -5.27
C ILE A 435 -8.61 8.47 -3.74
N THR A 436 -8.28 9.57 -3.06
CA THR A 436 -8.42 9.73 -1.61
C THR A 436 -9.84 10.06 -1.15
N THR A 437 -10.74 10.46 -2.06
CA THR A 437 -12.12 10.89 -1.78
C THR A 437 -13.17 9.97 -2.40
N ASP A 438 -12.80 8.71 -2.72
CA ASP A 438 -13.65 7.72 -3.41
C ASP A 438 -14.97 7.41 -2.65
N ASN A 439 -15.00 7.69 -1.34
CA ASN A 439 -16.14 7.49 -0.44
C ASN A 439 -16.89 8.78 -0.06
N ASP A 440 -16.62 9.93 -0.69
CA ASP A 440 -17.27 11.19 -0.34
C ASP A 440 -18.71 11.28 -0.87
N ASN A 441 -19.59 11.95 -0.13
CA ASN A 441 -21.01 12.10 -0.46
C ASN A 441 -21.28 13.28 -1.42
N GLY A 442 -20.31 13.65 -2.26
CA GLY A 442 -20.32 14.86 -3.09
C GLY A 442 -21.58 15.04 -3.93
N ILE A 443 -22.01 13.99 -4.63
CA ILE A 443 -23.24 13.99 -5.46
C ILE A 443 -24.48 14.35 -4.62
N LYS A 444 -24.64 13.69 -3.47
CA LYS A 444 -25.79 13.89 -2.58
C LYS A 444 -25.81 15.31 -2.05
N ASP A 445 -24.65 15.81 -1.69
CA ASP A 445 -24.47 17.15 -1.15
C ASP A 445 -24.77 18.23 -2.20
N VAL A 446 -24.35 18.04 -3.46
CA VAL A 446 -24.68 18.94 -4.58
C VAL A 446 -26.19 18.92 -4.83
N MET A 447 -26.80 17.74 -5.02
CA MET A 447 -28.24 17.62 -5.27
C MET A 447 -29.08 18.19 -4.13
N ARG A 448 -28.65 18.00 -2.87
CA ARG A 448 -29.30 18.60 -1.71
C ARG A 448 -29.24 20.12 -1.74
N GLU A 449 -28.10 20.70 -2.08
CA GLU A 449 -27.96 22.17 -2.13
C GLU A 449 -28.85 22.76 -3.24
N ILE A 450 -28.93 22.11 -4.40
CA ILE A 450 -29.81 22.54 -5.50
C ILE A 450 -31.29 22.44 -5.08
N SER A 451 -31.67 21.36 -4.37
CA SER A 451 -33.03 21.24 -3.80
C SER A 451 -33.35 22.37 -2.82
N LEU A 452 -32.44 22.68 -1.89
CA LEU A 452 -32.61 23.77 -0.92
C LEU A 452 -32.74 25.13 -1.61
N PHE A 453 -32.03 25.33 -2.73
CA PHE A 453 -32.16 26.53 -3.54
C PHE A 453 -33.56 26.66 -4.17
N PHE A 454 -34.12 25.59 -4.75
CA PHE A 454 -35.48 25.63 -5.28
C PHE A 454 -36.54 25.73 -4.17
N GLU A 455 -36.34 25.12 -3.00
CA GLU A 455 -37.21 25.32 -1.82
C GLU A 455 -37.23 26.78 -1.38
N HIS A 456 -36.09 27.45 -1.44
CA HIS A 456 -35.99 28.88 -1.15
C HIS A 456 -36.80 29.73 -2.15
N LEU A 457 -36.72 29.42 -3.44
CA LEU A 457 -37.51 30.14 -4.47
C LEU A 457 -39.01 29.93 -4.31
N VAL A 458 -39.43 28.70 -4.00
CA VAL A 458 -40.82 28.39 -3.67
C VAL A 458 -41.24 29.23 -2.47
N ALA A 459 -40.45 29.26 -1.39
CA ALA A 459 -40.79 29.94 -0.14
C ALA A 459 -40.89 31.47 -0.26
N ILE A 460 -40.08 32.12 -1.11
CA ILE A 460 -40.11 33.58 -1.27
C ILE A 460 -41.29 34.05 -2.12
N ASN A 461 -41.69 33.26 -3.13
CA ASN A 461 -42.65 33.68 -4.14
C ASN A 461 -44.02 33.00 -4.01
N VAL A 462 -44.39 32.51 -2.81
CA VAL A 462 -45.72 31.93 -2.51
C VAL A 462 -46.80 33.01 -2.64
N GLY A 463 -47.23 33.35 -3.86
CA GLY A 463 -48.30 34.32 -4.10
C GLY A 463 -48.07 35.30 -5.24
N ASN A 464 -46.93 35.27 -5.94
CA ASN A 464 -46.69 36.10 -7.12
C ASN A 464 -46.36 35.24 -8.35
N PRO A 465 -47.37 34.73 -9.07
CA PRO A 465 -47.16 33.88 -10.25
C PRO A 465 -46.51 34.62 -11.44
N ASP A 466 -46.62 35.95 -11.46
CA ASP A 466 -46.06 36.79 -12.52
C ASP A 466 -44.56 37.11 -12.30
N SER A 467 -44.01 36.77 -11.13
CA SER A 467 -42.59 36.94 -10.83
C SER A 467 -41.72 36.05 -11.70
N ASP A 468 -40.64 36.61 -12.25
CA ASP A 468 -39.60 35.87 -12.97
C ASP A 468 -38.89 34.82 -12.09
N PHE A 469 -38.97 34.97 -10.76
CA PHE A 469 -38.39 34.06 -9.78
C PHE A 469 -39.38 33.01 -9.24
N PHE A 470 -40.64 33.05 -9.68
CA PHE A 470 -41.66 32.13 -9.21
C PHE A 470 -41.30 30.69 -9.58
N VAL A 471 -41.50 29.76 -8.63
CA VAL A 471 -41.38 28.32 -8.87
C VAL A 471 -42.58 27.67 -8.18
N PRO A 472 -43.49 26.99 -8.91
CA PRO A 472 -44.73 26.47 -8.31
C PRO A 472 -44.47 25.32 -7.34
N THR A 473 -43.51 24.46 -7.66
CA THR A 473 -43.12 23.32 -6.84
C THR A 473 -41.64 23.04 -7.02
N ASN A 474 -40.95 22.61 -5.96
CA ASN A 474 -39.54 22.21 -6.08
C ASN A 474 -39.41 21.05 -7.10
N PRO A 475 -38.66 21.24 -8.20
CA PRO A 475 -38.50 20.22 -9.24
C PRO A 475 -37.63 19.04 -8.80
N ILE A 476 -36.92 19.13 -7.67
CA ILE A 476 -36.07 18.09 -7.12
C ILE A 476 -36.75 17.50 -5.88
N LYS A 477 -37.41 16.35 -6.04
CA LYS A 477 -37.99 15.61 -4.92
C LYS A 477 -36.93 14.69 -4.32
N LEU A 478 -36.29 15.11 -3.24
CA LEU A 478 -35.42 14.22 -2.46
C LEU A 478 -36.27 13.10 -1.85
N SER A 479 -36.14 11.87 -2.36
CA SER A 479 -36.84 10.73 -1.74
C SER A 479 -36.36 10.57 -0.28
N VAL A 480 -37.30 10.52 0.65
CA VAL A 480 -37.06 10.35 2.10
C VAL A 480 -36.47 8.96 2.42
N GLN A 481 -36.30 8.08 1.42
CA GLN A 481 -35.79 6.73 1.60
C GLN A 481 -34.27 6.70 1.87
N LYS A 482 -33.95 6.67 3.18
CA LYS A 482 -32.89 5.86 3.83
C LYS A 482 -31.64 5.51 3.00
N THR A 483 -30.92 6.48 2.45
CA THR A 483 -29.52 6.25 2.07
C THR A 483 -28.64 6.54 3.29
N LYS A 484 -28.27 5.47 4.02
CA LYS A 484 -27.25 5.52 5.08
C LYS A 484 -26.02 6.22 4.51
N GLY A 485 -25.73 7.44 4.97
CA GLY A 485 -24.44 8.08 4.68
C GLY A 485 -23.34 7.16 5.19
N LYS A 486 -22.31 6.90 4.37
CA LYS A 486 -21.16 6.14 4.84
C LYS A 486 -20.40 7.01 5.84
N LYS A 487 -20.19 6.50 7.06
CA LYS A 487 -19.41 7.17 8.10
C LYS A 487 -18.01 7.45 7.54
N TYR A 488 -17.55 8.69 7.63
CA TYR A 488 -16.16 9.04 7.33
C TYR A 488 -15.24 8.16 8.19
N LEU A 489 -14.35 7.38 7.55
CA LEU A 489 -13.37 6.53 8.25
C LEU A 489 -12.38 7.35 9.09
N LYS A 490 -12.19 8.64 8.77
CA LYS A 490 -11.41 9.61 9.53
C LYS A 490 -12.01 11.00 9.38
N THR A 491 -12.44 11.63 10.47
CA THR A 491 -12.76 13.07 10.48
C THR A 491 -11.46 13.85 10.68
N ARG A 492 -11.15 14.81 9.79
CA ARG A 492 -10.02 15.77 9.92
C ARG A 492 -10.00 16.50 11.27
N LYS A 493 -11.13 16.52 11.99
CA LYS A 493 -11.32 17.14 13.31
C LYS A 493 -10.82 16.31 14.50
N GLN A 494 -10.34 15.07 14.32
CA GLN A 494 -9.78 14.27 15.42
C GLN A 494 -8.31 14.60 15.74
N VAL A 495 -7.66 15.50 14.98
CA VAL A 495 -6.39 16.09 15.39
C VAL A 495 -6.70 17.42 16.09
N MET A 496 -7.06 17.34 17.37
CA MET A 496 -7.01 18.50 18.26
C MET A 496 -5.53 18.70 18.59
N SER A 497 -4.84 19.57 17.85
CA SER A 497 -3.48 19.96 18.23
C SER A 497 -3.56 20.83 19.48
N ILE A 498 -3.17 20.29 20.62
CA ILE A 498 -3.11 20.99 21.92
C ILE A 498 -2.11 22.17 21.89
N ASN A 499 -1.33 22.32 20.82
CA ASN A 499 -0.36 23.42 20.63
C ASN A 499 -1.00 24.81 20.40
N TYR A 500 -2.32 24.97 20.46
CA TYR A 500 -2.98 26.28 20.27
C TYR A 500 -3.26 27.02 21.59
N TRP A 501 -2.91 26.45 22.75
CA TRP A 501 -3.21 27.04 24.08
C TRP A 501 -1.99 27.15 25.01
N SER A 502 -0.77 27.20 24.46
CA SER A 502 0.45 27.49 25.24
C SER A 502 1.39 28.44 24.49
N GLY A 503 0.82 29.55 24.02
CA GLY A 503 1.57 30.77 23.72
C GLY A 503 1.56 31.66 24.94
#